data_AF-A0A396QXH8-F1
#
_entry.id   AF-A0A396QXH8-F1
#
_cell.length_a   1.000
_cell.length_b   1.000
_cell.length_c   1.000
_cell.angle_alpha   90.00
_cell.angle_beta   90.00
_cell.angle_gamma   90.00
#
_symmetry.space_group_name_H-M   'P 1'
#
loop_
_entity.id
_entity.type
_entity.pdbx_description
1 polymer ?
#
loop_
_entity_poly.entity_id
_entity_poly.type
_entity_poly.pdbx_seq_one_letter_code
_entity_poly.pdbx_strand_id
1 'polypeptide(L)'
;MKKVILRLNEPSEKQWMFLKDTHRYVGYGGARGGGKSWSIRFKAIILGLRREGIKMLIVRRTYEELEKNHIRQLKDLLLPLGIAKYNATRRIFTFVTGSTIEFAYCQRDDDLGRLQGAEFDVIFVDEATQLSEYQLKVIAACCRGANDFPKRIYYTCNPGGQGHAYIKRIFIDKRYVDGENPEDYSFIQAKVTDNQALMSKDPEYLRMLEALPPKLREAWLNGSWDIFQGQFFEEFLDDPKHYEDRAWTHVIEPFDIPIGWRIYRSYDFGYSKPFSCAWWAVDQDGRLYRILELYGCGNTPNEGLKWTPQEQFSKIRQIEDEHPYLKGKHIQGVADPAIWEASSGQSVAETAAKHGIYFEKGDHKRIAGWMQVHYRLQFDENGIPMMYFFSNCKAAIRTLPLMMYSETIPEDLDTNLEDHCLVGDTQITTRTGQRKIKDLVGSSGEVRSSDGKWHKYHDVRRTREKAKVFTVTLEDGTQFTGTEDHRILTEHEGWCPIGELQGKELRICR
;
A
#
# COMPACT_ATOMS: atom_id res chain seq x y z
N MET A 1 -4.20 20.31 -46.79
CA MET A 1 -4.08 19.91 -45.37
C MET A 1 -4.60 21.04 -44.50
N LYS A 2 -5.49 20.76 -43.54
CA LYS A 2 -5.99 21.78 -42.60
C LYS A 2 -4.90 22.00 -41.54
N LYS A 3 -4.29 23.18 -41.48
CA LYS A 3 -3.27 23.50 -40.48
C LYS A 3 -3.95 23.65 -39.12
N VAL A 4 -3.72 22.73 -38.21
CA VAL A 4 -4.22 22.78 -36.83
C VAL A 4 -3.15 23.39 -35.94
N ILE A 5 -3.50 24.40 -35.15
CA ILE A 5 -2.58 25.05 -34.20
C ILE A 5 -3.04 24.68 -32.79
N LEU A 6 -2.26 23.82 -32.13
CA LEU A 6 -2.41 23.53 -30.71
C LEU A 6 -1.63 24.58 -29.93
N ARG A 7 -2.33 25.48 -29.22
CA ARG A 7 -1.70 26.47 -28.33
C ARG A 7 -1.59 25.88 -26.93
N LEU A 8 -0.36 25.81 -26.47
CA LEU A 8 0.01 25.27 -25.17
C LEU A 8 0.57 26.42 -24.32
N ASN A 9 0.25 26.45 -23.03
CA ASN A 9 0.83 27.44 -22.11
C ASN A 9 2.35 27.25 -22.03
N GLU A 10 3.08 28.33 -21.79
CA GLU A 10 4.53 28.28 -21.66
C GLU A 10 4.93 27.46 -20.41
N PRO A 11 5.75 26.40 -20.57
CA PRO A 11 6.24 25.64 -19.43
C PRO A 11 7.25 26.45 -18.60
N SER A 12 7.18 26.34 -17.29
CA SER A 12 8.28 26.75 -16.38
C SER A 12 9.56 25.95 -16.64
N GLU A 13 10.68 26.39 -16.08
CA GLU A 13 11.98 25.71 -16.20
C GLU A 13 11.90 24.22 -15.76
N LYS A 14 11.31 23.95 -14.60
CA LYS A 14 11.15 22.57 -14.09
C LYS A 14 10.24 21.72 -14.96
N GLN A 15 9.17 22.30 -15.50
CA GLN A 15 8.32 21.61 -16.46
C GLN A 15 9.10 21.31 -17.75
N TRP A 16 9.95 22.23 -18.22
CA TRP A 16 10.85 21.98 -19.35
C TRP A 16 11.85 20.86 -19.07
N MET A 17 12.43 20.80 -17.88
CA MET A 17 13.31 19.70 -17.47
C MET A 17 12.58 18.36 -17.61
N PHE A 18 11.36 18.24 -17.06
CA PHE A 18 10.55 17.02 -17.15
C PHE A 18 10.17 16.66 -18.60
N LEU A 19 9.80 17.67 -19.40
CA LEU A 19 9.45 17.48 -20.81
C LEU A 19 10.64 17.01 -21.66
N LYS A 20 11.87 17.40 -21.29
CA LYS A 20 13.10 16.99 -21.99
C LYS A 20 13.71 15.71 -21.45
N ASP A 21 13.38 15.32 -20.22
CA ASP A 21 13.98 14.15 -19.58
C ASP A 21 13.67 12.84 -20.34
N THR A 22 14.71 12.01 -20.48
CA THR A 22 14.70 10.75 -21.23
C THR A 22 15.15 9.55 -20.42
N HIS A 23 15.46 9.72 -19.12
CA HIS A 23 15.79 8.59 -18.23
C HIS A 23 14.66 7.57 -18.20
N ARG A 24 14.98 6.35 -17.78
CA ARG A 24 14.01 5.25 -17.72
C ARG A 24 12.93 5.51 -16.67
N TYR A 25 13.32 6.08 -15.52
CA TYR A 25 12.43 6.46 -14.43
C TYR A 25 12.64 7.93 -14.09
N VAL A 26 11.61 8.75 -14.30
CA VAL A 26 11.69 10.20 -14.08
C VAL A 26 10.69 10.58 -12.99
N GLY A 27 11.17 11.04 -11.84
CA GLY A 27 10.33 11.61 -10.80
C GLY A 27 10.24 13.13 -10.91
N TYR A 28 9.04 13.68 -10.75
CA TYR A 28 8.81 15.12 -10.60
C TYR A 28 7.91 15.34 -9.38
N GLY A 29 8.50 15.77 -8.26
CA GLY A 29 7.79 15.76 -7.00
C GLY A 29 8.29 16.79 -5.99
N GLY A 30 7.53 16.98 -4.92
CA GLY A 30 7.81 18.00 -3.90
C GLY A 30 6.53 18.76 -3.57
N ALA A 31 6.62 20.09 -3.55
CA ALA A 31 5.54 20.97 -3.07
C ALA A 31 4.27 20.91 -3.95
N ARG A 32 3.10 21.19 -3.34
CA ARG A 32 1.82 21.26 -4.06
C ARG A 32 1.83 22.43 -5.05
N GLY A 33 0.97 22.39 -6.06
CA GLY A 33 0.84 23.50 -7.02
C GLY A 33 2.01 23.66 -8.02
N GLY A 34 3.09 22.87 -7.97
CA GLY A 34 4.24 22.95 -8.88
C GLY A 34 4.00 22.56 -10.36
N GLY A 35 2.75 22.45 -10.81
CA GLY A 35 2.44 22.19 -12.22
C GLY A 35 2.73 20.77 -12.72
N LYS A 36 2.75 19.78 -11.83
CA LYS A 36 3.13 18.38 -12.10
C LYS A 36 2.17 17.61 -13.02
N SER A 37 0.88 17.58 -12.68
CA SER A 37 -0.11 16.86 -13.50
C SER A 37 -0.23 17.47 -14.91
N TRP A 38 -0.01 18.78 -15.04
CA TRP A 38 0.10 19.45 -16.33
C TRP A 38 1.27 18.89 -17.17
N SER A 39 2.43 18.64 -16.55
CA SER A 39 3.59 18.08 -17.24
C SER A 39 3.34 16.68 -17.78
N ILE A 40 2.62 15.82 -17.03
CA ILE A 40 2.19 14.50 -17.52
C ILE A 40 1.38 14.66 -18.80
N ARG A 41 0.32 15.48 -18.76
CA ARG A 41 -0.57 15.69 -19.92
C ARG A 41 0.23 16.18 -21.12
N PHE A 42 1.09 17.16 -20.92
CA PHE A 42 1.87 17.76 -22.01
C PHE A 42 2.89 16.80 -22.60
N LYS A 43 3.60 16.04 -21.77
CA LYS A 43 4.51 14.99 -22.25
C LYS A 43 3.74 13.94 -23.07
N ALA A 44 2.60 13.48 -22.57
CA ALA A 44 1.77 12.50 -23.27
C ALA A 44 1.25 13.04 -24.62
N ILE A 45 0.83 14.31 -24.69
CA ILE A 45 0.44 14.96 -25.94
C ILE A 45 1.61 15.06 -26.92
N ILE A 46 2.78 15.52 -26.46
CA ILE A 46 3.97 15.66 -27.31
C ILE A 46 4.38 14.30 -27.89
N LEU A 47 4.39 13.27 -27.06
CA LEU A 47 4.72 11.91 -27.48
C LEU A 47 3.66 11.36 -28.44
N GLY A 48 2.37 11.50 -28.10
CA GLY A 48 1.26 11.06 -28.94
C GLY A 48 1.23 11.71 -30.32
N LEU A 49 1.64 12.98 -30.43
CA LEU A 49 1.68 13.70 -31.72
C LEU A 49 2.99 13.51 -32.51
N ARG A 50 4.10 13.14 -31.85
CA ARG A 50 5.43 13.03 -32.51
C ARG A 50 5.89 11.61 -32.75
N ARG A 51 5.23 10.61 -32.16
CA ARG A 51 5.56 9.19 -32.31
C ARG A 51 4.36 8.47 -32.90
N GLU A 52 4.65 7.49 -33.74
CA GLU A 52 3.63 6.67 -34.39
C GLU A 52 3.40 5.39 -33.56
N GLY A 53 2.13 5.04 -33.36
CA GLY A 53 1.72 3.76 -32.80
C GLY A 53 2.17 3.42 -31.37
N ILE A 54 2.73 4.36 -30.60
CA ILE A 54 3.16 4.06 -29.22
C ILE A 54 1.95 3.95 -28.28
N LYS A 55 2.05 3.07 -27.28
CA LYS A 55 1.02 2.85 -26.26
C LYS A 55 1.43 3.54 -24.95
N MET A 56 0.60 4.44 -24.46
CA MET A 56 0.85 5.15 -23.21
C MET A 56 -0.23 4.85 -22.18
N LEU A 57 0.14 4.87 -20.90
CA LEU A 57 -0.78 4.70 -19.77
C LEU A 57 -0.68 5.91 -18.83
N ILE A 58 -1.82 6.44 -18.38
CA ILE A 58 -1.89 7.37 -17.24
C ILE A 58 -2.66 6.67 -16.10
N VAL A 59 -2.01 6.54 -14.94
CA VAL A 59 -2.58 5.93 -13.74
C VAL A 59 -2.71 6.96 -12.62
N ARG A 60 -3.81 6.85 -11.85
CA ARG A 60 -4.02 7.55 -10.57
C ARG A 60 -4.73 6.63 -9.58
N ARG A 61 -4.79 6.97 -8.29
CA ARG A 61 -5.44 6.12 -7.27
C ARG A 61 -6.91 5.84 -7.60
N THR A 62 -7.71 6.87 -7.86
CA THR A 62 -9.14 6.71 -8.16
C THR A 62 -9.52 7.21 -9.56
N TYR A 63 -10.62 6.66 -10.12
CA TYR A 63 -11.08 7.07 -11.46
C TYR A 63 -11.64 8.49 -11.49
N GLU A 64 -12.38 8.92 -10.45
CA GLU A 64 -12.95 10.28 -10.38
C GLU A 64 -11.85 11.35 -10.45
N GLU A 65 -10.78 11.10 -9.73
CA GLU A 65 -9.56 11.87 -9.72
C GLU A 65 -8.85 11.90 -11.07
N LEU A 66 -8.73 10.76 -11.74
CA LEU A 66 -8.17 10.63 -13.07
C LEU A 66 -9.00 11.40 -14.12
N GLU A 67 -10.33 11.30 -14.01
CA GLU A 67 -11.26 11.98 -14.89
C GLU A 67 -11.15 13.51 -14.74
N LYS A 68 -11.19 13.99 -13.49
CA LYS A 68 -11.13 15.42 -13.16
C LYS A 68 -9.79 16.05 -13.53
N ASN A 69 -8.68 15.37 -13.22
CA ASN A 69 -7.35 15.96 -13.40
C ASN A 69 -6.79 15.78 -14.81
N HIS A 70 -7.16 14.71 -15.52
CA HIS A 70 -6.55 14.40 -16.82
C HIS A 70 -7.55 14.31 -17.96
N ILE A 71 -8.54 13.41 -17.87
CA ILE A 71 -9.40 13.07 -19.01
C ILE A 71 -10.17 14.29 -19.51
N ARG A 72 -10.82 15.04 -18.62
CA ARG A 72 -11.60 16.24 -19.00
C ARG A 72 -10.72 17.30 -19.67
N GLN A 73 -9.56 17.60 -19.08
CA GLN A 73 -8.64 18.61 -19.64
C GLN A 73 -8.09 18.19 -21.01
N LEU A 74 -7.79 16.90 -21.21
CA LEU A 74 -7.36 16.38 -22.49
C LEU A 74 -8.49 16.39 -23.52
N LYS A 75 -9.74 16.11 -23.12
CA LYS A 75 -10.90 16.23 -24.00
C LYS A 75 -11.07 17.65 -24.51
N ASP A 76 -11.07 18.61 -23.60
CA ASP A 76 -11.27 20.03 -23.91
C ASP A 76 -10.18 20.57 -24.85
N LEU A 77 -8.95 20.06 -24.70
CA LEU A 77 -7.82 20.49 -25.51
C LEU A 77 -7.74 19.79 -26.89
N LEU A 78 -7.97 18.48 -26.94
CA LEU A 78 -7.64 17.66 -28.12
C LEU A 78 -8.82 17.44 -29.06
N LEU A 79 -10.04 17.28 -28.54
CA LEU A 79 -11.20 16.92 -29.35
C LEU A 79 -11.64 18.05 -30.30
N PRO A 80 -11.71 19.34 -29.89
CA PRO A 80 -12.09 20.42 -30.80
C PRO A 80 -11.12 20.60 -31.97
N LEU A 81 -9.87 20.20 -31.78
CA LEU A 81 -8.83 20.27 -32.79
C LEU A 81 -8.82 19.06 -33.75
N GLY A 82 -9.57 18.00 -33.43
CA GLY A 82 -9.63 16.78 -34.23
C GLY A 82 -8.33 15.99 -34.30
N ILE A 83 -7.39 16.24 -33.38
CA ILE A 83 -6.05 15.61 -33.34
C ILE A 83 -6.02 14.31 -32.53
N ALA A 84 -7.10 14.03 -31.80
CA ALA A 84 -7.33 12.75 -31.14
C ALA A 84 -8.83 12.44 -31.08
N LYS A 85 -9.17 11.16 -30.90
CA LYS A 85 -10.52 10.66 -30.57
C LYS A 85 -10.50 10.04 -29.18
N TYR A 86 -11.61 10.11 -28.46
CA TYR A 86 -11.76 9.49 -27.13
C TYR A 86 -12.85 8.43 -27.12
N ASN A 87 -12.52 7.23 -26.65
CA ASN A 87 -13.49 6.18 -26.36
C ASN A 87 -13.75 6.13 -24.85
N ALA A 88 -14.97 6.48 -24.43
CA ALA A 88 -15.32 6.56 -23.01
C ALA A 88 -15.42 5.19 -22.33
N THR A 89 -15.93 4.17 -23.03
CA THR A 89 -16.07 2.81 -22.50
C THR A 89 -14.71 2.18 -22.24
N ARG A 90 -13.80 2.29 -23.21
CA ARG A 90 -12.43 1.76 -23.10
C ARG A 90 -11.49 2.70 -22.35
N ARG A 91 -11.89 3.95 -22.13
CA ARG A 91 -11.07 5.02 -21.52
C ARG A 91 -9.73 5.19 -22.25
N ILE A 92 -9.80 5.38 -23.57
CA ILE A 92 -8.61 5.50 -24.42
C ILE A 92 -8.73 6.74 -25.31
N PHE A 93 -7.67 7.55 -25.37
CA PHE A 93 -7.42 8.46 -26.48
C PHE A 93 -6.63 7.77 -27.59
N THR A 94 -6.99 8.04 -28.84
CA THR A 94 -6.22 7.66 -30.02
C THR A 94 -5.88 8.91 -30.83
N PHE A 95 -4.59 9.19 -31.00
CA PHE A 95 -4.08 10.30 -31.78
C PHE A 95 -4.14 9.99 -33.28
N VAL A 96 -4.07 11.04 -34.11
CA VAL A 96 -4.00 10.90 -35.57
C VAL A 96 -2.79 10.10 -36.07
N THR A 97 -1.75 9.95 -35.23
CA THR A 97 -0.55 9.13 -35.47
C THR A 97 -0.73 7.64 -35.16
N GLY A 98 -1.91 7.25 -34.66
CA GLY A 98 -2.18 5.90 -34.16
C GLY A 98 -1.71 5.65 -32.72
N SER A 99 -0.92 6.55 -32.13
CA SER A 99 -0.51 6.46 -30.72
C SER A 99 -1.71 6.57 -29.77
N THR A 100 -1.63 5.94 -28.59
CA THR A 100 -2.74 5.88 -27.64
C THR A 100 -2.36 6.35 -26.24
N ILE A 101 -3.34 6.90 -25.51
CA ILE A 101 -3.27 7.08 -24.05
C ILE A 101 -4.44 6.31 -23.45
N GLU A 102 -4.14 5.28 -22.67
CA GLU A 102 -5.09 4.56 -21.84
C GLU A 102 -5.11 5.14 -20.42
N PHE A 103 -6.28 5.11 -19.77
CA PHE A 103 -6.47 5.59 -18.41
C PHE A 103 -6.90 4.46 -17.49
N ALA A 104 -6.09 4.17 -16.47
CA ALA A 104 -6.40 3.20 -15.44
C ALA A 104 -6.39 3.84 -14.06
N TYR A 105 -7.12 3.24 -13.14
CA TYR A 105 -7.05 3.59 -11.73
C TYR A 105 -6.58 2.37 -10.93
N CYS A 106 -5.93 2.60 -9.80
CA CYS A 106 -5.50 1.55 -8.88
C CYS A 106 -5.67 2.06 -7.45
N GLN A 107 -6.81 1.72 -6.85
CA GLN A 107 -7.10 2.09 -5.46
C GLN A 107 -6.70 0.96 -4.51
N ARG A 108 -6.86 -0.29 -4.97
CA ARG A 108 -6.53 -1.52 -4.24
C ARG A 108 -5.70 -2.45 -5.12
N ASP A 109 -5.05 -3.42 -4.50
CA ASP A 109 -4.20 -4.39 -5.19
C ASP A 109 -5.00 -5.22 -6.23
N ASP A 110 -6.27 -5.53 -5.95
CA ASP A 110 -7.19 -6.16 -6.91
C ASP A 110 -7.34 -5.40 -8.24
N ASP A 111 -7.22 -4.07 -8.24
CA ASP A 111 -7.33 -3.29 -9.47
C ASP A 111 -6.17 -3.59 -10.45
N LEU A 112 -5.05 -4.15 -9.97
CA LEU A 112 -3.88 -4.51 -10.78
C LEU A 112 -4.18 -5.65 -11.77
N GLY A 113 -5.19 -6.49 -11.51
CA GLY A 113 -5.59 -7.56 -12.42
C GLY A 113 -5.92 -7.06 -13.83
N ARG A 114 -6.43 -5.83 -13.94
CA ARG A 114 -6.72 -5.17 -15.23
C ARG A 114 -5.46 -4.80 -16.02
N LEU A 115 -4.32 -4.65 -15.35
CA LEU A 115 -3.04 -4.26 -15.95
C LEU A 115 -2.12 -5.45 -16.23
N GLN A 116 -2.36 -6.61 -15.62
CA GLN A 116 -1.45 -7.78 -15.65
C GLN A 116 -1.13 -8.28 -17.08
N GLY A 117 -2.07 -8.15 -18.02
CA GLY A 117 -1.90 -8.49 -19.44
C GLY A 117 -1.58 -7.31 -20.36
N ALA A 118 -1.54 -6.08 -19.85
CA ALA A 118 -1.37 -4.88 -20.66
C ALA A 118 0.12 -4.60 -20.94
N GLU A 119 0.39 -3.93 -22.07
CA GLU A 119 1.73 -3.57 -22.50
C GLU A 119 1.77 -2.12 -22.98
N PHE A 120 2.66 -1.35 -22.38
CA PHE A 120 2.85 0.07 -22.66
C PHE A 120 4.31 0.39 -22.96
N ASP A 121 4.50 1.45 -23.74
CA ASP A 121 5.80 2.05 -24.05
C ASP A 121 6.17 3.13 -23.05
N VAL A 122 5.17 3.88 -22.58
CA VAL A 122 5.34 4.93 -21.59
C VAL A 122 4.24 4.86 -20.55
N ILE A 123 4.61 4.88 -19.28
CA ILE A 123 3.67 4.93 -18.17
C ILE A 123 3.85 6.25 -17.42
N PHE A 124 2.73 6.89 -17.09
CA PHE A 124 2.66 8.05 -16.22
C PHE A 124 1.88 7.67 -14.98
N VAL A 125 2.52 7.77 -13.82
CA VAL A 125 1.86 7.58 -12.52
C VAL A 125 1.70 8.94 -11.86
N ASP A 126 0.46 9.45 -11.83
CA ASP A 126 0.11 10.72 -11.17
C ASP A 126 -0.15 10.49 -9.68
N GLU A 127 0.38 11.36 -8.82
CA GLU A 127 0.31 11.20 -7.36
C GLU A 127 0.85 9.83 -6.89
N ALA A 128 2.01 9.41 -7.41
CA ALA A 128 2.58 8.08 -7.24
C ALA A 128 2.73 7.63 -5.78
N THR A 129 2.94 8.55 -4.85
CA THR A 129 3.03 8.22 -3.42
C THR A 129 1.70 7.79 -2.80
N GLN A 130 0.58 7.98 -3.50
CA GLN A 130 -0.72 7.43 -3.09
C GLN A 130 -0.88 5.94 -3.42
N LEU A 131 0.01 5.35 -4.22
CA LEU A 131 0.03 3.93 -4.55
C LEU A 131 1.12 3.22 -3.75
N SER A 132 0.88 1.96 -3.38
CA SER A 132 1.85 1.16 -2.64
C SER A 132 3.08 0.83 -3.49
N GLU A 133 4.21 0.49 -2.86
CA GLU A 133 5.39 0.00 -3.60
C GLU A 133 5.06 -1.22 -4.48
N TYR A 134 4.22 -2.13 -3.97
CA TYR A 134 3.76 -3.29 -4.72
C TYR A 134 3.00 -2.88 -5.98
N GLN A 135 2.03 -1.98 -5.85
CA GLN A 135 1.26 -1.45 -6.99
C GLN A 135 2.17 -0.77 -8.01
N LEU A 136 3.09 0.09 -7.55
CA LEU A 136 4.03 0.79 -8.42
C LEU A 136 4.93 -0.18 -9.20
N LYS A 137 5.43 -1.24 -8.56
CA LYS A 137 6.26 -2.27 -9.20
C LYS A 137 5.47 -3.09 -10.23
N VAL A 138 4.25 -3.52 -9.89
CA VAL A 138 3.40 -4.28 -10.83
C VAL A 138 3.02 -3.42 -12.03
N ILE A 139 2.61 -2.16 -11.82
CA ILE A 139 2.35 -1.21 -12.90
C ILE A 139 3.59 -1.00 -13.77
N ALA A 140 4.77 -0.86 -13.14
CA ALA A 140 6.02 -0.65 -13.87
C ALA A 140 6.37 -1.84 -14.78
N ALA A 141 6.05 -3.07 -14.36
CA ALA A 141 6.27 -4.29 -15.15
C ALA A 141 5.42 -4.33 -16.45
N CYS A 142 4.36 -3.54 -16.55
CA CYS A 142 3.58 -3.38 -17.79
C CYS A 142 4.28 -2.48 -18.82
N CYS A 143 5.36 -1.78 -18.47
CA CYS A 143 6.13 -0.92 -19.38
C CYS A 143 7.06 -1.74 -20.28
N ARG A 144 6.47 -2.63 -21.08
CA ARG A 144 7.16 -3.71 -21.82
C ARG A 144 6.78 -3.81 -23.30
N GLY A 145 6.25 -2.74 -23.91
CA GLY A 145 5.80 -2.78 -25.31
C GLY A 145 6.84 -3.36 -26.28
N ALA A 146 6.42 -4.29 -27.14
CA ALA A 146 7.32 -4.95 -28.10
C ALA A 146 7.63 -4.07 -29.33
N ASN A 147 8.36 -2.96 -29.12
CA ASN A 147 8.87 -2.07 -30.17
C ASN A 147 10.14 -1.34 -29.72
N ASP A 148 10.82 -0.70 -30.68
CA ASP A 148 12.11 -0.01 -30.48
C ASP A 148 12.01 1.31 -29.71
N PHE A 149 10.82 1.76 -29.32
CA PHE A 149 10.67 2.98 -28.55
C PHE A 149 11.19 2.77 -27.11
N PRO A 150 12.08 3.64 -26.59
CA PRO A 150 12.60 3.50 -25.23
C PRO A 150 11.49 3.50 -24.16
N LYS A 151 11.51 2.50 -23.30
CA LYS A 151 10.52 2.33 -22.22
C LYS A 151 10.79 3.32 -21.11
N ARG A 152 9.76 4.09 -20.74
CA ARG A 152 9.90 5.17 -19.76
C ARG A 152 8.73 5.24 -18.81
N ILE A 153 9.02 5.51 -17.55
CA ILE A 153 8.02 5.71 -16.51
C ILE A 153 8.24 7.06 -15.87
N TYR A 154 7.18 7.85 -15.82
CA TYR A 154 7.18 9.18 -15.23
C TYR A 154 6.30 9.17 -13.99
N TYR A 155 6.87 9.53 -12.86
CA TYR A 155 6.17 9.66 -11.59
C TYR A 155 5.99 11.13 -11.28
N THR A 156 4.77 11.53 -10.95
CA THR A 156 4.58 12.77 -10.21
C THR A 156 4.11 12.47 -8.81
N CYS A 157 4.60 13.22 -7.84
CA CYS A 157 4.41 12.86 -6.44
C CYS A 157 4.52 14.06 -5.51
N ASN A 158 3.95 13.91 -4.32
CA ASN A 158 4.14 14.81 -3.19
C ASN A 158 4.58 13.95 -1.98
N PRO A 159 5.34 14.50 -1.02
CA PRO A 159 5.60 13.83 0.25
C PRO A 159 4.29 13.39 0.95
N GLY A 160 4.31 12.27 1.69
CA GLY A 160 3.08 11.63 2.22
C GLY A 160 2.59 10.43 1.40
N GLY A 161 1.71 9.61 1.98
CA GLY A 161 1.05 8.46 1.32
C GLY A 161 1.84 7.13 1.32
N GLN A 162 1.15 6.01 1.13
CA GLN A 162 1.73 4.65 1.26
C GLN A 162 2.98 4.36 0.40
N GLY A 163 3.15 5.03 -0.74
CA GLY A 163 4.33 4.89 -1.61
C GLY A 163 5.49 5.83 -1.27
N HIS A 164 5.34 6.67 -0.24
CA HIS A 164 6.33 7.68 0.12
C HIS A 164 7.72 7.11 0.36
N ALA A 165 7.87 6.07 1.19
CA ALA A 165 9.18 5.52 1.51
C ALA A 165 9.88 4.96 0.27
N TYR A 166 9.12 4.32 -0.64
CA TYR A 166 9.66 3.83 -1.91
C TYR A 166 10.16 4.98 -2.79
N ILE A 167 9.33 6.01 -3.01
CA ILE A 167 9.69 7.17 -3.82
C ILE A 167 10.87 7.94 -3.20
N LYS A 168 10.87 8.15 -1.88
CA LYS A 168 11.96 8.80 -1.15
C LYS A 168 13.26 8.01 -1.29
N ARG A 169 13.23 6.70 -1.04
CA ARG A 169 14.40 5.81 -1.13
C ARG A 169 15.08 5.91 -2.51
N ILE A 170 14.31 5.77 -3.58
CA ILE A 170 14.87 5.67 -4.94
C ILE A 170 15.25 7.03 -5.54
N PHE A 171 14.43 8.08 -5.33
CA PHE A 171 14.62 9.36 -6.01
C PHE A 171 15.34 10.41 -5.15
N ILE A 172 15.16 10.39 -3.83
CA ILE A 172 15.67 11.41 -2.92
C ILE A 172 16.93 10.90 -2.22
N ASP A 173 16.81 9.79 -1.51
CA ASP A 173 17.92 9.20 -0.74
C ASP A 173 18.91 8.48 -1.65
N LYS A 174 18.52 8.17 -2.91
CA LYS A 174 19.32 7.46 -3.91
C LYS A 174 19.92 6.15 -3.37
N ARG A 175 19.14 5.42 -2.58
CA ARG A 175 19.50 4.13 -2.01
C ARG A 175 18.93 3.02 -2.88
N TYR A 176 19.78 2.42 -3.71
CA TYR A 176 19.39 1.40 -4.67
C TYR A 176 19.63 -0.01 -4.12
N VAL A 177 18.78 -0.97 -4.52
CA VAL A 177 18.95 -2.41 -4.26
C VAL A 177 19.35 -3.15 -5.54
N ASP A 178 19.72 -4.42 -5.42
CA ASP A 178 20.11 -5.24 -6.57
C ASP A 178 19.06 -5.20 -7.70
N GLY A 179 19.53 -4.92 -8.92
CA GLY A 179 18.69 -4.75 -10.10
C GLY A 179 18.22 -3.31 -10.37
N GLU A 180 18.49 -2.35 -9.47
CA GLU A 180 18.22 -0.93 -9.68
C GLU A 180 19.52 -0.20 -10.11
N ASN A 181 19.59 0.23 -11.37
CA ASN A 181 20.75 0.98 -11.88
C ASN A 181 20.58 2.49 -11.58
N PRO A 182 21.51 3.16 -10.86
CA PRO A 182 21.41 4.59 -10.55
C PRO A 182 21.20 5.48 -11.78
N GLU A 183 21.85 5.15 -12.91
CA GLU A 183 21.78 5.93 -14.16
C GLU A 183 20.40 5.86 -14.85
N ASP A 184 19.51 4.98 -14.39
CA ASP A 184 18.15 4.89 -14.93
C ASP A 184 17.20 5.93 -14.30
N TYR A 185 17.59 6.58 -13.19
CA TYR A 185 16.71 7.41 -12.37
C TYR A 185 17.09 8.90 -12.40
N SER A 186 16.09 9.75 -12.65
CA SER A 186 16.22 11.19 -12.46
C SER A 186 15.10 11.74 -11.57
N PHE A 187 15.40 12.79 -10.82
CA PHE A 187 14.41 13.46 -9.99
C PHE A 187 14.45 14.98 -10.14
N ILE A 188 13.28 15.58 -10.29
CA ILE A 188 13.09 17.02 -10.40
C ILE A 188 12.32 17.45 -9.15
N GLN A 189 12.96 18.24 -8.29
CA GLN A 189 12.28 18.85 -7.15
C GLN A 189 11.35 19.98 -7.62
N ALA A 190 10.08 19.91 -7.22
CA ALA A 190 9.07 20.93 -7.46
C ALA A 190 8.90 21.81 -6.22
N LYS A 191 8.86 23.13 -6.41
CA LYS A 191 8.41 24.12 -5.43
C LYS A 191 7.15 24.84 -5.93
N VAL A 192 6.35 25.36 -5.01
CA VAL A 192 5.17 26.18 -5.35
C VAL A 192 5.57 27.38 -6.21
N THR A 193 6.71 28.00 -5.85
CA THR A 193 7.28 29.17 -6.51
C THR A 193 7.70 28.92 -7.97
N ASP A 194 7.88 27.66 -8.38
CA ASP A 194 8.24 27.32 -9.76
C ASP A 194 7.08 27.56 -10.73
N ASN A 195 5.83 27.56 -10.22
CA ASN A 195 4.64 27.77 -11.03
C ASN A 195 4.26 29.27 -11.09
N GLN A 196 4.99 30.03 -11.91
CA GLN A 196 4.74 31.47 -12.10
C GLN A 196 3.30 31.78 -12.55
N ALA A 197 2.68 30.90 -13.33
CA ALA A 197 1.31 31.06 -13.78
C ALA A 197 0.30 30.98 -12.62
N LEU A 198 0.54 30.09 -11.65
CA LEU A 198 -0.26 30.02 -10.43
C LEU A 198 0.01 31.23 -9.54
N MET A 199 1.27 31.60 -9.33
CA MET A 199 1.63 32.77 -8.51
C MET A 199 1.04 34.08 -9.03
N SER A 200 0.91 34.22 -10.35
CA SER A 200 0.32 35.40 -10.97
C SER A 200 -1.21 35.42 -10.90
N LYS A 201 -1.86 34.25 -10.88
CA LYS A 201 -3.33 34.13 -10.88
C LYS A 201 -3.94 34.04 -9.48
N ASP A 202 -3.20 33.52 -8.52
CA ASP A 202 -3.66 33.29 -7.16
C ASP A 202 -2.52 33.51 -6.15
N PRO A 203 -2.15 34.78 -5.88
CA PRO A 203 -1.15 35.10 -4.87
C PRO A 203 -1.59 34.73 -3.45
N GLU A 204 -2.89 34.59 -3.18
CA GLU A 204 -3.41 34.15 -1.87
C GLU A 204 -3.12 32.68 -1.59
N TYR A 205 -2.96 31.85 -2.63
CA TYR A 205 -2.61 30.44 -2.48
C TYR A 205 -1.32 30.23 -1.69
N LEU A 206 -0.31 31.08 -1.89
CA LEU A 206 0.95 31.01 -1.15
C LEU A 206 0.72 31.30 0.34
N ARG A 207 -0.04 32.35 0.67
CA ARG A 207 -0.39 32.71 2.05
C ARG A 207 -1.17 31.60 2.76
N MET A 208 -2.06 30.92 2.04
CA MET A 208 -2.78 29.76 2.56
C MET A 208 -1.80 28.61 2.94
N LEU A 209 -0.80 28.33 2.10
CA LEU A 209 0.21 27.31 2.40
C LEU A 209 1.12 27.71 3.57
N GLU A 210 1.46 29.00 3.69
CA GLU A 210 2.25 29.55 4.80
C GLU A 210 1.53 29.45 6.16
N ALA A 211 0.20 29.48 6.14
CA ALA A 211 -0.66 29.34 7.32
C ALA A 211 -0.89 27.87 7.74
N LEU A 212 -0.38 26.89 6.99
CA LEU A 212 -0.49 25.48 7.38
C LEU A 212 0.32 25.17 8.65
N PRO A 213 -0.08 24.16 9.43
CA PRO A 213 0.72 23.61 10.52
C PRO A 213 2.16 23.29 10.07
N PRO A 214 3.18 23.43 10.94
CA PRO A 214 4.59 23.38 10.53
C PRO A 214 4.96 22.19 9.65
N LYS A 215 4.53 20.96 10.01
CA LYS A 215 4.79 19.76 9.21
C LYS A 215 4.13 19.84 7.82
N LEU A 216 2.86 20.25 7.75
CA LEU A 216 2.13 20.38 6.48
C LEU A 216 2.69 21.50 5.61
N ARG A 217 3.11 22.60 6.21
CA ARG A 217 3.77 23.69 5.52
C ARG A 217 5.08 23.21 4.89
N GLU A 218 5.96 22.58 5.66
CA GLU A 218 7.22 22.07 5.13
C GLU A 218 7.02 21.04 4.00
N ALA A 219 6.06 20.13 4.12
CA ALA A 219 5.75 19.18 3.06
C ALA A 219 5.12 19.83 1.81
N TRP A 220 4.13 20.71 1.99
CA TRP A 220 3.31 21.21 0.87
C TRP A 220 3.82 22.50 0.26
N LEU A 221 4.53 23.33 1.02
CA LEU A 221 5.15 24.58 0.55
C LEU A 221 6.60 24.35 0.09
N ASN A 222 7.42 23.72 0.95
CA ASN A 222 8.85 23.53 0.69
C ASN A 222 9.13 22.21 -0.06
N GLY A 223 8.18 21.28 -0.07
CA GLY A 223 8.34 19.99 -0.73
C GLY A 223 9.29 19.06 0.00
N SER A 224 9.40 19.20 1.34
CA SER A 224 10.28 18.37 2.16
C SER A 224 9.84 16.91 2.15
N TRP A 225 10.77 16.03 1.77
CA TRP A 225 10.56 14.59 1.73
C TRP A 225 10.82 13.90 3.07
N ASP A 226 11.32 14.62 4.07
CA ASP A 226 11.55 14.07 5.40
C ASP A 226 10.30 14.14 6.28
N ILE A 227 9.20 14.70 5.76
CA ILE A 227 7.92 14.80 6.45
C ILE A 227 6.93 13.85 5.79
N PHE A 228 6.66 12.75 6.50
CA PHE A 228 5.78 11.73 6.03
C PHE A 228 4.37 11.93 6.62
N GLN A 229 3.46 12.51 5.83
CA GLN A 229 2.10 12.84 6.27
C GLN A 229 1.18 11.60 6.26
N GLY A 230 0.34 11.48 7.31
CA GLY A 230 -0.72 10.48 7.42
C GLY A 230 -0.25 9.15 8.02
N GLN A 231 1.01 9.09 8.46
CA GLN A 231 1.52 7.95 9.21
C GLN A 231 0.70 7.76 10.48
N PHE A 232 0.49 6.50 10.84
CA PHE A 232 -0.08 6.14 12.11
C PHE A 232 0.85 6.55 13.26
N PHE A 233 2.18 6.40 13.11
CA PHE A 233 3.17 6.82 14.09
C PHE A 233 3.98 8.02 13.59
N GLU A 234 3.42 9.22 13.69
CA GLU A 234 4.05 10.47 13.22
C GLU A 234 5.27 10.91 14.06
N GLU A 235 5.45 10.32 15.24
CA GLU A 235 6.57 10.58 16.15
C GLU A 235 7.83 9.84 15.73
N PHE A 236 7.70 8.71 15.01
CA PHE A 236 8.84 7.88 14.65
C PHE A 236 9.81 8.65 13.75
N LEU A 237 11.07 8.66 14.15
CA LEU A 237 12.15 9.41 13.51
C LEU A 237 13.39 8.55 13.41
N ASP A 238 13.96 8.49 12.22
CA ASP A 238 15.18 7.74 11.90
C ASP A 238 16.22 8.73 11.34
N ASP A 239 17.12 9.20 12.21
CA ASP A 239 18.28 10.01 11.81
C ASP A 239 19.60 9.30 12.14
N PRO A 240 20.30 8.76 11.12
CA PRO A 240 21.61 8.12 11.28
C PRO A 240 22.67 8.96 11.99
N LYS A 241 22.57 10.30 11.98
CA LYS A 241 23.53 11.17 12.69
C LYS A 241 23.44 11.03 14.21
N HIS A 242 22.31 10.57 14.71
CA HIS A 242 21.98 10.49 16.12
C HIS A 242 21.96 9.05 16.66
N TYR A 243 22.42 8.07 15.88
CA TYR A 243 22.40 6.67 16.32
C TYR A 243 23.29 6.42 17.54
N GLU A 244 24.38 7.17 17.68
CA GLU A 244 25.32 7.04 18.79
C GLU A 244 24.89 7.85 20.02
N ASP A 245 24.45 9.10 19.82
CA ASP A 245 24.04 10.01 20.91
C ASP A 245 22.62 9.77 21.42
N ARG A 246 21.79 9.08 20.60
CA ARG A 246 20.42 8.65 20.88
C ARG A 246 19.42 9.80 21.05
N ALA A 247 19.83 11.04 20.78
CA ALA A 247 18.96 12.20 20.93
C ALA A 247 18.20 12.46 19.64
N TRP A 248 16.89 12.71 19.72
CA TRP A 248 16.06 13.04 18.55
C TRP A 248 16.07 11.95 17.46
N THR A 249 16.18 10.67 17.85
CA THR A 249 16.02 9.53 16.96
C THR A 249 15.42 8.34 17.72
N HIS A 250 14.74 7.45 17.00
CA HIS A 250 14.23 6.18 17.52
C HIS A 250 15.12 5.00 17.15
N VAL A 251 15.98 5.17 16.14
CA VAL A 251 16.91 4.14 15.68
C VAL A 251 18.28 4.45 16.25
N ILE A 252 18.92 3.44 16.85
CA ILE A 252 20.21 3.57 17.53
C ILE A 252 21.14 2.41 17.19
N GLU A 253 22.44 2.60 17.38
CA GLU A 253 23.39 1.49 17.25
C GLU A 253 23.17 0.43 18.33
N PRO A 254 23.29 -0.87 17.99
CA PRO A 254 23.20 -1.95 18.96
C PRO A 254 24.27 -1.81 20.05
N PHE A 255 23.89 -2.19 21.27
CA PHE A 255 24.81 -2.28 22.41
C PHE A 255 24.55 -3.55 23.20
N ASP A 256 25.52 -3.94 24.04
CA ASP A 256 25.38 -5.11 24.91
C ASP A 256 24.33 -4.88 25.99
N ILE A 257 23.36 -5.78 26.06
CA ILE A 257 22.21 -5.64 26.96
C ILE A 257 22.66 -5.84 28.41
N PRO A 258 22.55 -4.80 29.29
CA PRO A 258 23.02 -4.88 30.66
C PRO A 258 22.39 -6.03 31.46
N ILE A 259 23.13 -6.50 32.46
CA ILE A 259 22.65 -7.53 33.38
C ILE A 259 21.48 -6.96 34.19
N GLY A 260 20.42 -7.77 34.35
CA GLY A 260 19.24 -7.41 35.13
C GLY A 260 18.11 -6.75 34.33
N TRP A 261 18.35 -6.35 33.07
CA TRP A 261 17.28 -5.89 32.18
C TRP A 261 16.34 -7.04 31.85
N ARG A 262 15.03 -6.75 31.81
CA ARG A 262 14.00 -7.76 31.50
C ARG A 262 13.95 -7.97 30.01
N ILE A 263 13.78 -9.22 29.59
CA ILE A 263 13.64 -9.58 28.17
C ILE A 263 12.23 -10.06 27.91
N TYR A 264 11.62 -9.48 26.88
CA TYR A 264 10.32 -9.86 26.36
C TYR A 264 10.45 -10.33 24.91
N ARG A 265 9.47 -11.08 24.45
CA ARG A 265 9.21 -11.31 23.03
C ARG A 265 7.75 -11.02 22.72
N SER A 266 7.49 -10.40 21.57
CA SER A 266 6.15 -10.24 21.01
C SER A 266 6.05 -11.04 19.72
N TYR A 267 4.98 -11.80 19.55
CA TYR A 267 4.81 -12.68 18.39
C TYR A 267 3.46 -12.48 17.70
N ASP A 268 3.52 -12.36 16.38
CA ASP A 268 2.38 -12.33 15.47
C ASP A 268 2.54 -13.44 14.42
N PHE A 269 1.54 -14.31 14.35
CA PHE A 269 1.58 -15.50 13.49
C PHE A 269 1.20 -15.14 12.06
N GLY A 270 1.97 -15.66 11.11
CA GLY A 270 1.69 -15.54 9.68
C GLY A 270 2.15 -16.78 8.91
N TYR A 271 1.36 -17.18 7.92
CA TYR A 271 1.72 -18.25 6.98
C TYR A 271 1.78 -17.71 5.54
N SER A 272 0.62 -17.32 4.99
CA SER A 272 0.55 -16.66 3.67
C SER A 272 0.86 -15.16 3.76
N LYS A 273 0.56 -14.53 4.90
CA LYS A 273 1.07 -13.21 5.29
C LYS A 273 2.35 -13.38 6.13
N PRO A 274 3.20 -12.35 6.25
CA PRO A 274 4.41 -12.42 7.06
C PRO A 274 4.11 -12.74 8.53
N PHE A 275 5.01 -13.47 9.17
CA PHE A 275 5.03 -13.58 10.64
C PHE A 275 6.07 -12.62 11.22
N SER A 276 5.92 -12.25 12.49
CA SER A 276 6.90 -11.43 13.20
C SER A 276 7.13 -11.95 14.62
N CYS A 277 8.41 -12.16 14.98
CA CYS A 277 8.85 -12.27 16.36
C CYS A 277 9.83 -11.12 16.64
N ALA A 278 9.57 -10.33 17.67
CA ALA A 278 10.45 -9.25 18.09
C ALA A 278 10.89 -9.48 19.53
N TRP A 279 12.19 -9.34 19.81
CA TRP A 279 12.71 -9.38 21.16
C TRP A 279 12.98 -7.98 21.67
N TRP A 280 12.58 -7.75 22.92
CA TRP A 280 12.63 -6.45 23.56
C TRP A 280 13.43 -6.54 24.86
N ALA A 281 14.32 -5.60 25.09
CA ALA A 281 14.92 -5.37 26.40
C ALA A 281 14.24 -4.18 27.08
N VAL A 282 14.06 -4.26 28.39
CA VAL A 282 13.48 -3.18 29.20
C VAL A 282 14.47 -2.78 30.28
N ASP A 283 14.82 -1.50 30.29
CA ASP A 283 15.69 -0.93 31.33
C ASP A 283 14.95 -0.66 32.64
N GLN A 284 15.66 -0.12 33.63
CA GLN A 284 15.11 0.13 34.96
C GLN A 284 14.06 1.26 34.97
N ASP A 285 14.10 2.15 33.99
CA ASP A 285 13.14 3.25 33.82
C ASP A 285 11.90 2.80 33.03
N GLY A 286 11.88 1.55 32.57
CA GLY A 286 10.78 0.99 31.79
C GLY A 286 10.83 1.37 30.31
N ARG A 287 11.97 1.82 29.80
CA ARG A 287 12.16 2.13 28.38
C ARG A 287 12.43 0.84 27.60
N LEU A 288 11.77 0.76 26.44
CA LEU A 288 11.77 -0.41 25.57
C LEU A 288 12.85 -0.28 24.51
N TYR A 289 13.56 -1.37 24.25
CA TYR A 289 14.53 -1.47 23.17
C TYR A 289 14.17 -2.69 22.34
N ARG A 290 13.81 -2.53 21.06
CA ARG A 290 13.72 -3.67 20.13
C ARG A 290 15.15 -4.05 19.75
N ILE A 291 15.64 -5.15 20.31
CA ILE A 291 17.05 -5.54 20.23
C ILE A 291 17.32 -6.50 19.08
N LEU A 292 16.31 -7.29 18.71
CA LEU A 292 16.36 -8.30 17.65
C LEU A 292 14.98 -8.50 17.05
N GLU A 293 14.95 -9.04 15.84
CA GLU A 293 13.72 -9.49 15.20
C GLU A 293 13.95 -10.69 14.30
N LEU A 294 12.90 -11.50 14.14
CA LEU A 294 12.76 -12.49 13.09
C LEU A 294 11.48 -12.16 12.34
N TYR A 295 11.61 -11.75 11.08
CA TYR A 295 10.49 -11.34 10.25
C TYR A 295 10.40 -12.24 9.01
N GLY A 296 9.31 -12.99 8.90
CA GLY A 296 9.11 -14.00 7.86
C GLY A 296 8.41 -13.46 6.63
N CYS A 297 9.05 -12.55 5.89
CA CYS A 297 8.54 -11.99 4.65
C CYS A 297 9.42 -12.40 3.46
N GLY A 298 8.80 -12.77 2.35
CA GLY A 298 9.48 -13.00 1.08
C GLY A 298 9.97 -11.71 0.41
N ASN A 299 10.36 -11.82 -0.86
CA ASN A 299 10.83 -10.68 -1.66
C ASN A 299 9.71 -9.68 -2.02
N THR A 300 8.45 -10.12 -1.91
CA THR A 300 7.27 -9.29 -2.15
C THR A 300 6.74 -8.75 -0.82
N PRO A 301 6.42 -7.44 -0.71
CA PRO A 301 5.73 -6.91 0.46
C PRO A 301 4.45 -7.69 0.77
N ASN A 302 4.18 -7.95 2.06
CA ASN A 302 3.01 -8.70 2.56
C ASN A 302 2.90 -10.16 2.12
N GLU A 303 3.97 -10.76 1.57
CA GLU A 303 4.03 -12.19 1.28
C GLU A 303 4.82 -12.93 2.38
N GLY A 304 4.19 -13.89 3.05
CA GLY A 304 4.83 -14.72 4.07
C GLY A 304 5.73 -15.82 3.49
N LEU A 305 6.74 -16.25 4.25
CA LEU A 305 7.64 -17.35 3.84
C LEU A 305 6.98 -18.73 3.82
N LYS A 306 5.71 -18.85 4.25
CA LYS A 306 4.98 -20.12 4.39
C LYS A 306 5.71 -21.15 5.26
N TRP A 307 6.46 -20.67 6.25
CA TRP A 307 7.03 -21.54 7.28
C TRP A 307 5.91 -22.08 8.15
N THR A 308 5.92 -23.38 8.38
CA THR A 308 5.05 -24.04 9.36
C THR A 308 5.31 -23.50 10.77
N PRO A 309 4.34 -23.57 11.70
CA PRO A 309 4.56 -23.19 13.09
C PRO A 309 5.81 -23.87 13.70
N GLN A 310 6.07 -25.13 13.35
CA GLN A 310 7.24 -25.88 13.82
C GLN A 310 8.55 -25.24 13.35
N GLU A 311 8.65 -24.86 12.07
CA GLU A 311 9.84 -24.17 11.53
C GLU A 311 10.04 -22.80 12.18
N GLN A 312 8.96 -22.04 12.36
CA GLN A 312 9.01 -20.74 13.02
C GLN A 312 9.54 -20.86 14.46
N PHE A 313 8.96 -21.75 15.26
CA PHE A 313 9.35 -21.91 16.66
C PHE A 313 10.69 -22.60 16.86
N SER A 314 11.07 -23.52 15.97
CA SER A 314 12.43 -24.08 15.95
C SER A 314 13.46 -22.98 15.73
N LYS A 315 13.22 -22.07 14.77
CA LYS A 315 14.13 -20.95 14.50
C LYS A 315 14.16 -19.93 15.64
N ILE A 316 13.01 -19.61 16.23
CA ILE A 316 12.93 -18.72 17.41
C ILE A 316 13.74 -19.31 18.55
N ARG A 317 13.58 -20.62 18.83
CA ARG A 317 14.32 -21.28 19.91
C ARG A 317 15.82 -21.27 19.67
N GLN A 318 16.25 -21.58 18.45
CA GLN A 318 17.65 -21.51 18.05
C GLN A 318 18.25 -20.12 18.36
N ILE A 319 17.56 -19.04 17.96
CA ILE A 319 18.01 -17.66 18.21
C ILE A 319 18.11 -17.38 19.71
N GLU A 320 17.14 -17.82 20.51
CA GLU A 320 17.14 -17.63 21.97
C GLU A 320 18.28 -18.38 22.68
N ASP A 321 18.68 -19.54 22.17
CA ASP A 321 19.76 -20.36 22.74
C ASP A 321 21.17 -19.91 22.32
N GLU A 322 21.30 -19.33 21.12
CA GLU A 322 22.60 -19.02 20.52
C GLU A 322 22.97 -17.53 20.64
N HIS A 323 22.00 -16.62 20.55
CA HIS A 323 22.30 -15.19 20.42
C HIS A 323 22.82 -14.60 21.75
N PRO A 324 23.93 -13.84 21.76
CA PRO A 324 24.52 -13.27 22.98
C PRO A 324 23.55 -12.46 23.85
N TYR A 325 22.62 -11.75 23.22
CA TYR A 325 21.61 -10.95 23.93
C TYR A 325 20.55 -11.77 24.67
N LEU A 326 20.34 -13.04 24.30
CA LEU A 326 19.21 -13.85 24.75
C LEU A 326 19.65 -15.09 25.53
N LYS A 327 20.80 -15.67 25.16
CA LYS A 327 21.30 -16.93 25.71
C LYS A 327 21.34 -16.90 27.24
N GLY A 328 20.64 -17.85 27.86
CA GLY A 328 20.58 -18.02 29.30
C GLY A 328 19.70 -17.00 30.04
N LYS A 329 19.01 -16.09 29.34
CA LYS A 329 18.05 -15.16 29.94
C LYS A 329 16.65 -15.75 29.97
N HIS A 330 15.87 -15.36 30.97
CA HIS A 330 14.44 -15.66 31.01
C HIS A 330 13.70 -14.67 30.10
N ILE A 331 12.88 -15.20 29.18
CA ILE A 331 12.17 -14.41 28.16
C ILE A 331 10.67 -14.54 28.39
N GLN A 332 9.99 -13.41 28.62
CA GLN A 332 8.54 -13.35 28.74
C GLN A 332 7.89 -13.14 27.38
N GLY A 333 6.97 -14.02 26.97
CA GLY A 333 6.33 -13.95 25.66
C GLY A 333 4.92 -13.38 25.71
N VAL A 334 4.56 -12.52 24.76
CA VAL A 334 3.19 -12.07 24.50
C VAL A 334 2.82 -12.35 23.04
N ALA A 335 1.63 -12.86 22.79
CA ALA A 335 1.14 -13.13 21.44
C ALA A 335 -0.36 -12.82 21.29
N ASP A 336 -0.80 -12.67 20.04
CA ASP A 336 -2.21 -12.49 19.72
C ASP A 336 -3.04 -13.70 20.20
N PRO A 337 -4.17 -13.49 20.92
CA PRO A 337 -5.04 -14.56 21.39
C PRO A 337 -5.50 -15.58 20.33
N ALA A 338 -5.49 -15.22 19.04
CA ALA A 338 -5.77 -16.11 17.92
C ALA A 338 -4.84 -17.33 17.85
N ILE A 339 -3.60 -17.26 18.37
CA ILE A 339 -2.66 -18.41 18.31
C ILE A 339 -3.08 -19.59 19.20
N TRP A 340 -4.04 -19.38 20.11
CA TRP A 340 -4.62 -20.42 20.96
C TRP A 340 -5.85 -21.09 20.33
N GLU A 341 -6.33 -20.61 19.18
CA GLU A 341 -7.44 -21.23 18.48
C GLU A 341 -6.98 -22.49 17.74
N ALA A 342 -7.68 -23.60 17.97
CA ALA A 342 -7.43 -24.87 17.31
C ALA A 342 -8.45 -25.06 16.18
N SER A 343 -8.09 -24.67 14.96
CA SER A 343 -8.99 -24.74 13.81
C SER A 343 -9.06 -26.13 13.15
N SER A 344 -8.05 -26.99 13.36
CA SER A 344 -8.08 -28.40 12.88
C SER A 344 -7.01 -29.32 13.47
N GLY A 345 -6.66 -29.17 14.76
CA GLY A 345 -5.62 -29.98 15.40
C GLY A 345 -4.93 -29.27 16.55
N GLN A 346 -3.60 -29.36 16.60
CA GLN A 346 -2.78 -28.63 17.57
C GLN A 346 -2.79 -27.12 17.27
N SER A 347 -3.01 -26.30 18.29
CA SER A 347 -2.92 -24.83 18.18
C SER A 347 -1.47 -24.36 18.01
N VAL A 348 -1.29 -23.16 17.45
CA VAL A 348 0.03 -22.54 17.27
C VAL A 348 0.74 -22.38 18.62
N ALA A 349 0.01 -22.01 19.68
CA ALA A 349 0.53 -21.90 21.04
C ALA A 349 1.04 -23.25 21.60
N GLU A 350 0.32 -24.36 21.36
CA GLU A 350 0.78 -25.68 21.79
C GLU A 350 2.02 -26.14 21.00
N THR A 351 2.15 -25.75 19.72
CA THR A 351 3.38 -26.01 18.96
C THR A 351 4.56 -25.21 19.51
N ALA A 352 4.34 -23.95 19.93
CA ALA A 352 5.36 -23.15 20.60
C ALA A 352 5.83 -23.82 21.90
N ALA A 353 4.89 -24.31 22.72
CA ALA A 353 5.20 -24.96 24.00
C ALA A 353 6.08 -26.20 23.82
N LYS A 354 5.89 -26.98 22.74
CA LYS A 354 6.76 -28.12 22.39
C LYS A 354 8.22 -27.73 22.11
N HIS A 355 8.47 -26.47 21.75
CA HIS A 355 9.81 -25.91 21.55
C HIS A 355 10.32 -25.14 22.78
N GLY A 356 9.65 -25.25 23.94
CA GLY A 356 10.00 -24.51 25.15
C GLY A 356 9.70 -23.01 25.05
N ILE A 357 8.80 -22.61 24.17
CA ILE A 357 8.38 -21.23 23.93
C ILE A 357 6.97 -21.05 24.48
N TYR A 358 6.83 -20.21 25.50
CA TYR A 358 5.57 -19.88 26.16
C TYR A 358 5.16 -18.44 25.87
N PHE A 359 3.86 -18.23 25.74
CA PHE A 359 3.25 -16.92 25.53
C PHE A 359 2.13 -16.69 26.53
N GLU A 360 1.93 -15.43 26.87
CA GLU A 360 0.75 -14.88 27.51
C GLU A 360 -0.11 -14.18 26.46
N LYS A 361 -1.43 -14.14 26.69
CA LYS A 361 -2.37 -13.49 25.77
C LYS A 361 -2.17 -11.97 25.82
N GLY A 362 -2.01 -11.35 24.66
CA GLY A 362 -2.09 -9.90 24.53
C GLY A 362 -3.49 -9.37 24.88
N ASP A 363 -3.57 -8.09 25.28
CA ASP A 363 -4.84 -7.41 25.49
C ASP A 363 -5.54 -7.14 24.14
N HIS A 364 -6.85 -7.39 24.07
CA HIS A 364 -7.68 -7.15 22.90
C HIS A 364 -7.97 -5.66 22.64
N LYS A 365 -7.61 -4.75 23.57
CA LYS A 365 -7.80 -3.30 23.42
C LYS A 365 -6.74 -2.65 22.53
N ARG A 366 -6.79 -2.94 21.24
CA ARG A 366 -5.86 -2.45 20.21
C ARG A 366 -5.60 -0.94 20.27
N ILE A 367 -6.64 -0.11 20.29
CA ILE A 367 -6.51 1.37 20.33
C ILE A 367 -5.72 1.82 21.57
N ALA A 368 -6.02 1.26 22.74
CA ALA A 368 -5.29 1.59 23.97
C ALA A 368 -3.82 1.15 23.88
N GLY A 369 -3.55 0.00 23.27
CA GLY A 369 -2.19 -0.46 22.96
C GLY A 369 -1.45 0.49 22.04
N TRP A 370 -2.09 0.95 20.96
CA TRP A 370 -1.51 1.93 20.04
C TRP A 370 -1.17 3.26 20.71
N MET A 371 -2.05 3.76 21.58
CA MET A 371 -1.77 4.96 22.37
C MET A 371 -0.53 4.81 23.26
N GLN A 372 -0.30 3.63 23.84
CA GLN A 372 0.93 3.38 24.60
C GLN A 372 2.18 3.41 23.71
N VAL A 373 2.08 2.97 22.45
CA VAL A 373 3.19 3.09 21.50
C VAL A 373 3.45 4.55 21.17
N HIS A 374 2.41 5.34 20.87
CA HIS A 374 2.53 6.79 20.67
C HIS A 374 3.24 7.49 21.83
N TYR A 375 2.78 7.28 23.06
CA TYR A 375 3.41 7.88 24.25
C TYR A 375 4.87 7.48 24.42
N ARG A 376 5.25 6.29 23.96
CA ARG A 376 6.63 5.82 24.05
C ARG A 376 7.53 6.31 22.94
N LEU A 377 6.97 6.68 21.79
CA LEU A 377 7.68 7.32 20.69
C LEU A 377 7.78 8.85 20.88
N GLN A 378 7.05 9.43 21.82
CA GLN A 378 7.22 10.85 22.12
C GLN A 378 8.59 11.10 22.76
N PHE A 379 9.28 12.12 22.25
CA PHE A 379 10.51 12.63 22.82
C PHE A 379 10.22 13.51 24.05
N ASP A 380 11.04 13.36 25.08
CA ASP A 380 11.09 14.31 26.18
C ASP A 380 11.83 15.62 25.79
N GLU A 381 12.02 16.52 26.77
CA GLU A 381 12.71 17.80 26.58
C GLU A 381 14.17 17.68 26.10
N ASN A 382 14.79 16.52 26.32
CA ASN A 382 16.17 16.22 25.91
C ASN A 382 16.23 15.43 24.60
N GLY A 383 15.09 15.18 23.96
CA GLY A 383 15.03 14.38 22.73
C GLY A 383 15.10 12.87 22.98
N ILE A 384 14.79 12.39 24.18
CA ILE A 384 14.89 10.97 24.54
C ILE A 384 13.48 10.33 24.56
N PRO A 385 13.19 9.30 23.75
CA PRO A 385 11.94 8.56 23.78
C PRO A 385 11.97 7.42 24.82
N MET A 386 10.81 6.81 25.08
CA MET A 386 10.66 5.62 25.91
C MET A 386 10.64 4.30 25.11
N MET A 387 10.92 4.38 23.80
CA MET A 387 11.07 3.23 22.91
C MET A 387 12.14 3.50 21.85
N TYR A 388 13.11 2.58 21.76
CA TYR A 388 14.17 2.56 20.74
C TYR A 388 14.15 1.27 19.92
N PHE A 389 14.75 1.33 18.75
CA PHE A 389 14.94 0.22 17.82
C PHE A 389 16.42 0.12 17.46
N PHE A 390 17.01 -1.05 17.63
CA PHE A 390 18.38 -1.26 17.18
C PHE A 390 18.45 -1.25 15.66
N SER A 391 19.54 -0.70 15.11
CA SER A 391 19.73 -0.50 13.68
C SER A 391 19.65 -1.82 12.87
N ASN A 392 19.82 -2.98 13.49
CA ASN A 392 19.66 -4.31 12.89
C ASN A 392 18.19 -4.76 12.74
N CYS A 393 17.21 -4.09 13.36
CA CYS A 393 15.77 -4.39 13.21
C CYS A 393 15.17 -3.77 11.93
N LYS A 394 15.72 -4.17 10.78
CA LYS A 394 15.44 -3.57 9.46
C LYS A 394 13.97 -3.66 9.04
N ALA A 395 13.27 -4.75 9.37
CA ALA A 395 11.86 -4.91 9.03
C ALA A 395 11.00 -3.91 9.79
N ALA A 396 11.16 -3.79 11.11
CA ALA A 396 10.42 -2.79 11.91
C ALA A 396 10.70 -1.36 11.44
N ILE A 397 11.97 -1.01 11.24
CA ILE A 397 12.38 0.33 10.78
C ILE A 397 11.75 0.65 9.42
N ARG A 398 11.60 -0.36 8.55
CA ARG A 398 10.97 -0.20 7.24
C ARG A 398 9.44 -0.13 7.30
N THR A 399 8.79 -0.93 8.16
CA THR A 399 7.33 -1.09 8.13
C THR A 399 6.60 -0.15 9.06
N LEU A 400 7.15 0.18 10.23
CA LEU A 400 6.49 1.02 11.23
C LEU A 400 6.20 2.43 10.71
N PRO A 401 7.10 3.09 9.96
CA PRO A 401 6.78 4.37 9.33
C PRO A 401 5.66 4.27 8.28
N LEU A 402 5.48 3.12 7.63
CA LEU A 402 4.51 2.96 6.54
C LEU A 402 3.07 2.73 7.01
N MET A 403 2.87 2.55 8.31
CA MET A 403 1.57 2.32 8.91
C MET A 403 0.66 3.54 8.74
N MET A 404 -0.62 3.31 8.45
CA MET A 404 -1.63 4.35 8.19
C MET A 404 -2.85 4.15 9.09
N TYR A 405 -3.57 5.23 9.40
CA TYR A 405 -4.88 5.15 10.03
C TYR A 405 -5.90 4.41 9.15
N SER A 406 -6.77 3.64 9.77
CA SER A 406 -7.88 2.96 9.13
C SER A 406 -8.85 3.97 8.50
N GLU A 407 -9.23 3.74 7.25
CA GLU A 407 -10.23 4.55 6.55
C GLU A 407 -11.65 4.36 7.14
N THR A 408 -11.86 3.33 7.96
CA THR A 408 -13.19 2.94 8.48
C THR A 408 -13.33 3.02 10.00
N ILE A 409 -12.23 2.86 10.75
CA ILE A 409 -12.21 2.95 12.21
C ILE A 409 -11.26 4.09 12.61
N PRO A 410 -11.79 5.25 13.04
CA PRO A 410 -10.97 6.34 13.54
C PRO A 410 -10.02 5.85 14.64
N GLU A 411 -8.76 6.31 14.63
CA GLU A 411 -7.72 6.02 15.63
C GLU A 411 -7.19 4.57 15.65
N ASP A 412 -7.71 3.64 14.83
CA ASP A 412 -7.10 2.31 14.64
C ASP A 412 -6.22 2.27 13.39
N LEU A 413 -5.33 1.29 13.36
CA LEU A 413 -4.46 0.97 12.24
C LEU A 413 -5.28 0.36 11.09
N ASP A 414 -5.00 0.71 9.83
CA ASP A 414 -5.57 0.01 8.68
C ASP A 414 -5.06 -1.45 8.62
N THR A 415 -5.95 -2.41 8.87
CA THR A 415 -5.66 -3.86 8.79
C THR A 415 -6.21 -4.51 7.53
N ASN A 416 -6.94 -3.78 6.68
CA ASN A 416 -7.80 -4.38 5.67
C ASN A 416 -7.19 -4.28 4.27
N LEU A 417 -6.40 -5.30 3.93
CA LEU A 417 -6.34 -5.79 2.55
C LEU A 417 -7.37 -6.93 2.40
N GLU A 418 -8.54 -6.54 1.84
CA GLU A 418 -9.60 -7.36 1.22
C GLU A 418 -10.62 -8.11 2.10
N ASP A 419 -11.84 -7.56 2.19
CA ASP A 419 -13.07 -8.30 2.50
C ASP A 419 -13.95 -8.41 1.24
N HIS A 420 -14.02 -9.61 0.65
CA HIS A 420 -14.87 -9.93 -0.50
C HIS A 420 -16.30 -10.20 -0.02
N CYS A 421 -17.27 -9.34 -0.37
CA CYS A 421 -18.60 -9.36 0.26
C CYS A 421 -19.67 -10.10 -0.58
N LEU A 422 -20.58 -10.80 0.10
CA LEU A 422 -21.87 -11.26 -0.45
C LEU A 422 -22.94 -10.17 -0.29
N VAL A 423 -24.03 -10.24 -1.07
CA VAL A 423 -25.18 -9.34 -0.87
C VAL A 423 -26.08 -9.85 0.26
N GLY A 424 -26.80 -8.95 0.91
CA GLY A 424 -27.66 -9.29 2.04
C GLY A 424 -28.76 -10.32 1.73
N ASP A 425 -29.20 -10.45 0.47
CA ASP A 425 -30.23 -11.42 0.06
C ASP A 425 -29.69 -12.84 -0.20
N THR A 426 -28.37 -13.05 -0.17
CA THR A 426 -27.78 -14.38 -0.36
C THR A 426 -28.25 -15.34 0.73
N GLN A 427 -28.77 -16.50 0.32
CA GLN A 427 -29.14 -17.56 1.25
C GLN A 427 -27.90 -18.32 1.72
N ILE A 428 -27.82 -18.53 3.03
CA ILE A 428 -26.80 -19.37 3.65
C ILE A 428 -27.48 -20.40 4.54
N THR A 429 -26.89 -21.60 4.59
CA THR A 429 -27.43 -22.70 5.37
C THR A 429 -27.06 -22.50 6.83
N THR A 430 -28.04 -22.24 7.70
CA THR A 430 -27.85 -22.23 9.15
C THR A 430 -28.37 -23.52 9.78
N ARG A 431 -28.05 -23.78 11.06
CA ARG A 431 -28.63 -24.91 11.82
C ARG A 431 -30.16 -24.93 11.85
N THR A 432 -30.77 -23.76 11.66
CA THR A 432 -32.23 -23.57 11.66
C THR A 432 -32.85 -23.56 10.26
N GLY A 433 -32.07 -23.91 9.24
CA GLY A 433 -32.47 -23.87 7.82
C GLY A 433 -31.81 -22.73 7.05
N GLN A 434 -32.24 -22.55 5.80
CA GLN A 434 -31.76 -21.46 4.94
C GLN A 434 -32.21 -20.11 5.49
N ARG A 435 -31.26 -19.17 5.62
CA ARG A 435 -31.54 -17.77 5.99
C ARG A 435 -30.78 -16.83 5.09
N LYS A 436 -31.31 -15.62 4.86
CA LYS A 436 -30.59 -14.59 4.13
C LYS A 436 -29.56 -13.92 5.04
N ILE A 437 -28.40 -13.55 4.50
CA ILE A 437 -27.34 -12.89 5.26
C ILE A 437 -27.86 -11.65 6.00
N LYS A 438 -28.70 -10.82 5.36
CA LYS A 438 -29.28 -9.61 5.98
C LYS A 438 -30.15 -9.91 7.20
N ASP A 439 -30.74 -11.10 7.27
CA ASP A 439 -31.60 -11.51 8.38
C ASP A 439 -30.78 -12.04 9.57
N LEU A 440 -29.45 -12.13 9.41
CA LEU A 440 -28.50 -12.53 10.46
C LEU A 440 -27.77 -11.34 11.08
N VAL A 441 -28.08 -10.11 10.65
CA VAL A 441 -27.53 -8.89 11.23
C VAL A 441 -27.94 -8.80 12.69
N GLY A 442 -26.95 -8.68 13.58
CA GLY A 442 -27.19 -8.64 15.03
C GLY A 442 -27.49 -10.01 15.65
N SER A 443 -27.35 -11.11 14.92
CA SER A 443 -27.42 -12.47 15.46
C SER A 443 -26.06 -13.16 15.47
N SER A 444 -25.97 -14.27 16.20
CA SER A 444 -24.83 -15.18 16.21
C SER A 444 -25.32 -16.61 16.06
N GLY A 445 -24.56 -17.46 15.38
CA GLY A 445 -24.95 -18.86 15.19
C GLY A 445 -23.93 -19.60 14.34
N GLU A 446 -24.34 -20.72 13.73
CA GLU A 446 -23.49 -21.52 12.85
C GLU A 446 -24.04 -21.58 11.43
N VAL A 447 -23.14 -21.50 10.45
CA VAL A 447 -23.41 -21.64 9.03
C VAL A 447 -22.63 -22.82 8.46
N ARG A 448 -23.20 -23.49 7.46
CA ARG A 448 -22.52 -24.58 6.76
C ARG A 448 -21.57 -23.98 5.71
N SER A 449 -20.29 -24.32 5.79
CA SER A 449 -19.26 -23.86 4.85
C SER A 449 -18.98 -24.90 3.76
N SER A 450 -18.19 -24.52 2.75
CA SER A 450 -17.82 -25.35 1.59
C SER A 450 -16.95 -26.56 1.96
N ASP A 451 -16.38 -26.60 3.17
CA ASP A 451 -15.69 -27.77 3.71
C ASP A 451 -16.66 -28.83 4.29
N GLY A 452 -17.97 -28.59 4.18
CA GLY A 452 -19.03 -29.46 4.69
C GLY A 452 -19.26 -29.35 6.20
N LYS A 453 -18.51 -28.50 6.91
CA LYS A 453 -18.59 -28.32 8.37
C LYS A 453 -19.43 -27.10 8.76
N TRP A 454 -19.80 -27.04 10.03
CA TRP A 454 -20.50 -25.92 10.63
C TRP A 454 -19.49 -24.95 11.26
N HIS A 455 -19.54 -23.68 10.86
CA HIS A 455 -18.67 -22.62 11.33
C HIS A 455 -19.48 -21.52 11.99
N LYS A 456 -18.95 -20.95 13.08
CA LYS A 456 -19.63 -19.85 13.77
C LYS A 456 -19.51 -18.57 12.94
N TYR A 457 -20.63 -17.87 12.77
CA TYR A 457 -20.62 -16.52 12.21
C TYR A 457 -20.77 -15.48 13.33
N HIS A 458 -20.11 -14.34 13.15
CA HIS A 458 -20.17 -13.16 14.00
C HIS A 458 -20.09 -11.90 13.13
N ASP A 459 -20.48 -10.76 13.68
CA ASP A 459 -20.37 -9.44 13.05
C ASP A 459 -20.98 -9.32 11.63
N VAL A 460 -22.18 -9.87 11.44
CA VAL A 460 -22.91 -9.73 10.16
C VAL A 460 -23.36 -8.29 10.00
N ARG A 461 -22.75 -7.56 9.07
CA ARG A 461 -23.01 -6.13 8.83
C ARG A 461 -23.06 -5.80 7.35
N ARG A 462 -23.74 -4.71 7.01
CA ARG A 462 -23.79 -4.19 5.64
C ARG A 462 -22.48 -3.47 5.32
N THR A 463 -21.75 -3.95 4.32
CA THR A 463 -20.43 -3.41 3.94
C THR A 463 -20.48 -2.40 2.80
N ARG A 464 -21.49 -2.46 1.93
CA ARG A 464 -21.70 -1.52 0.81
C ARG A 464 -23.20 -1.26 0.56
N GLU A 465 -23.54 -0.02 0.18
CA GLU A 465 -24.90 0.38 -0.22
C GLU A 465 -24.96 0.57 -1.75
N LYS A 466 -26.05 0.11 -2.39
CA LYS A 466 -26.30 0.22 -3.85
C LYS A 466 -25.18 -0.33 -4.75
N ALA A 467 -24.47 -1.36 -4.30
CA ALA A 467 -23.45 -2.03 -5.13
C ALA A 467 -24.09 -2.62 -6.41
N LYS A 468 -23.33 -2.64 -7.51
CA LYS A 468 -23.70 -3.40 -8.71
C LYS A 468 -23.58 -4.88 -8.39
N VAL A 469 -24.65 -5.62 -8.66
CA VAL A 469 -24.76 -7.03 -8.30
C VAL A 469 -25.09 -7.88 -9.53
N PHE A 470 -24.71 -9.14 -9.45
CA PHE A 470 -24.87 -10.14 -10.49
C PHE A 470 -25.58 -11.34 -9.88
N THR A 471 -26.59 -11.86 -10.58
CA THR A 471 -27.31 -13.07 -10.16
C THR A 471 -26.77 -14.26 -10.94
N VAL A 472 -26.31 -15.28 -10.22
CA VAL A 472 -25.84 -16.54 -10.76
C VAL A 472 -26.93 -17.58 -10.55
N THR A 473 -27.29 -18.30 -11.61
CA THR A 473 -28.21 -19.46 -11.54
C THR A 473 -27.38 -20.72 -11.69
N LEU A 474 -27.48 -21.63 -10.73
CA LEU A 474 -26.83 -22.94 -10.73
C LEU A 474 -27.59 -23.94 -11.61
N GLU A 475 -26.93 -25.03 -11.98
CA GLU A 475 -27.53 -26.13 -12.77
C GLU A 475 -28.76 -26.76 -12.09
N ASP A 476 -28.83 -26.74 -10.76
CA ASP A 476 -29.99 -27.23 -10.00
C ASP A 476 -31.12 -26.20 -9.82
N GLY A 477 -31.01 -25.04 -10.48
CA GLY A 477 -31.98 -23.95 -10.42
C GLY A 477 -31.82 -23.02 -9.21
N THR A 478 -30.88 -23.29 -8.30
CA THR A 478 -30.59 -22.40 -7.18
C THR A 478 -30.01 -21.08 -7.69
N GLN A 479 -30.47 -19.96 -7.14
CA GLN A 479 -29.94 -18.65 -7.47
C GLN A 479 -29.30 -17.99 -6.26
N PHE A 480 -28.15 -17.38 -6.48
CA PHE A 480 -27.55 -16.46 -5.52
C PHE A 480 -27.10 -15.19 -6.23
N THR A 481 -26.98 -14.10 -5.47
CA THR A 481 -26.57 -12.80 -5.99
C THR A 481 -25.32 -12.37 -5.26
N GLY A 482 -24.39 -11.72 -5.95
CA GLY A 482 -23.13 -11.26 -5.36
C GLY A 482 -22.62 -10.01 -6.09
N THR A 483 -21.64 -9.34 -5.50
CA THR A 483 -20.93 -8.27 -6.19
C THR A 483 -19.97 -8.86 -7.23
N GLU A 484 -19.53 -8.04 -8.19
CA GLU A 484 -18.67 -8.46 -9.32
C GLU A 484 -17.40 -9.22 -8.87
N ASP A 485 -16.83 -8.78 -7.76
CA ASP A 485 -15.61 -9.24 -7.10
C ASP A 485 -15.81 -10.52 -6.26
N HIS A 486 -17.05 -10.90 -5.96
CA HIS A 486 -17.31 -12.05 -5.11
C HIS A 486 -16.85 -13.35 -5.79
N ARG A 487 -15.98 -14.13 -5.15
CA ARG A 487 -15.44 -15.36 -5.73
C ARG A 487 -16.30 -16.57 -5.41
N ILE A 488 -16.50 -17.42 -6.40
CA ILE A 488 -17.21 -18.69 -6.27
C ILE A 488 -16.32 -19.85 -6.72
N LEU A 489 -16.44 -20.99 -6.04
CA LEU A 489 -15.65 -22.18 -6.36
C LEU A 489 -16.33 -22.97 -7.48
N THR A 490 -15.71 -23.01 -8.65
CA THR A 490 -16.15 -23.82 -9.79
C THR A 490 -15.43 -25.16 -9.83
N GLU A 491 -16.07 -26.17 -10.42
CA GLU A 491 -15.54 -27.54 -10.49
C GLU A 491 -14.26 -27.65 -11.33
N HIS A 492 -14.07 -26.76 -12.30
CA HIS A 492 -12.95 -26.83 -13.26
C HIS A 492 -12.02 -25.62 -13.23
N GLU A 493 -12.50 -24.42 -12.91
CA GLU A 493 -11.68 -23.19 -12.92
C GLU A 493 -11.24 -22.76 -11.50
N GLY A 494 -11.67 -23.48 -10.44
CA GLY A 494 -11.39 -23.09 -9.07
C GLY A 494 -12.16 -21.82 -8.66
N TRP A 495 -11.60 -21.00 -7.76
CA TRP A 495 -12.22 -19.76 -7.31
C TRP A 495 -12.20 -18.69 -8.41
N CYS A 496 -13.36 -18.31 -8.92
CA CYS A 496 -13.52 -17.25 -9.94
C CYS A 496 -14.48 -16.14 -9.48
N PRO A 497 -14.23 -14.86 -9.79
CA PRO A 497 -15.16 -13.77 -9.50
C PRO A 497 -16.47 -13.90 -10.30
N ILE A 498 -17.60 -13.52 -9.71
CA ILE A 498 -18.91 -13.56 -10.39
C ILE A 498 -18.91 -12.74 -11.68
N GLY A 499 -18.20 -11.60 -11.72
CA GLY A 499 -18.09 -10.76 -12.91
C GLY A 499 -17.51 -11.47 -14.14
N GLU A 500 -16.69 -12.50 -13.93
CA GLU A 500 -16.03 -13.26 -15.00
C GLU A 500 -16.87 -14.44 -15.52
N LEU A 501 -18.02 -14.72 -14.89
CA LEU A 501 -18.96 -15.78 -15.28
C LEU A 501 -19.89 -15.36 -16.42
N GLN A 502 -19.89 -14.07 -16.80
CA GLN A 502 -20.86 -13.53 -17.73
C GLN A 502 -20.72 -14.18 -19.12
N GLY A 503 -21.70 -15.01 -19.50
CA GLY A 503 -21.72 -15.71 -20.78
C GLY A 503 -21.04 -17.09 -20.79
N LYS A 504 -20.68 -17.64 -19.63
CA LYS A 504 -20.15 -19.00 -19.49
C LYS A 504 -21.18 -19.96 -18.86
N GLU A 505 -21.30 -21.18 -19.38
CA GLU A 505 -21.92 -22.30 -18.65
C GLU A 505 -20.85 -22.95 -17.77
N LEU A 506 -21.06 -22.98 -16.46
CA LEU A 506 -20.09 -23.52 -15.50
C LEU A 506 -20.77 -24.44 -14.49
N ARG A 507 -20.11 -25.56 -14.17
CA ARG A 507 -20.47 -26.42 -13.04
C ARG A 507 -19.79 -25.91 -11.78
N ILE A 508 -20.58 -25.70 -10.74
CA ILE A 508 -20.16 -25.15 -9.46
C ILE A 508 -20.08 -26.29 -8.45
N CYS A 509 -19.00 -26.34 -7.65
CA CYS A 509 -18.86 -27.35 -6.61
C CYS A 509 -19.94 -27.13 -5.53
N ARG A 510 -20.68 -28.20 -5.22
CA ARG A 510 -21.72 -28.20 -4.17
C ARG A 510 -21.15 -28.06 -2.76
#